data_AF-A0A965DC03-F1
#
_entry.id   AF-A0A965DC03-F1
#
_cell.length_a   1.000
_cell.length_b   1.000
_cell.length_c   1.000
_cell.angle_alpha   90.00
_cell.angle_beta   90.00
_cell.angle_gamma   90.00
#
_symmetry.space_group_name_H-M   'P 1'
#
loop_
_entity.id
_entity.type
_entity.pdbx_description
1 polymer ?
#
loop_
_entity_poly.entity_id
_entity_poly.type
_entity_poly.pdbx_seq_one_letter_code
_entity_poly.pdbx_strand_id
1 'polypeptide(L)'
;MIQEGDVNAWRIWRKWLGLAALLLTLMPTWAQEPLCDDRRPYQSWHNCAGSVVLSSGMRYEGLFKQGVPSGLGSALFTNGFRYIGEFQNGQYHGTGALVDRSFNSPNERARAYGKELWSENCAGFAKLHNSTTPAQREHMARTLRGYEQDFKILMAQK
;
A
#
# COMPACT_ATOMS: atom_id res chain seq x y z
N MET A 1 -5.48 -26.33 7.74
CA MET A 1 -4.35 -25.74 8.47
C MET A 1 -3.79 -24.64 7.58
N ILE A 2 -4.10 -23.39 7.90
CA ILE A 2 -3.74 -22.24 7.06
C ILE A 2 -2.26 -21.95 7.32
N GLN A 3 -1.46 -21.99 6.25
CA GLN A 3 -0.01 -21.85 6.30
C GLN A 3 0.40 -20.49 6.86
N GLU A 4 1.26 -20.53 7.87
CA GLU A 4 2.16 -19.44 8.25
C GLU A 4 3.10 -19.17 7.08
N GLY A 5 2.77 -18.19 6.25
CA GLY A 5 3.53 -17.99 5.02
C GLY A 5 3.26 -16.66 4.35
N ASP A 6 3.34 -15.55 5.09
CA ASP A 6 3.74 -14.26 4.48
C ASP A 6 4.10 -13.14 5.48
N VAL A 7 4.73 -13.47 6.60
CA VAL A 7 5.31 -12.46 7.52
C VAL A 7 6.60 -11.82 6.99
N ASN A 8 6.94 -11.95 5.71
CA ASN A 8 8.31 -11.73 5.24
C ASN A 8 8.51 -10.91 3.95
N ALA A 9 7.52 -10.15 3.47
CA ALA A 9 7.79 -9.16 2.41
C ALA A 9 8.91 -8.17 2.81
N TRP A 10 9.00 -7.81 4.10
CA TRP A 10 10.06 -6.97 4.66
C TRP A 10 11.41 -7.71 4.84
N ARG A 11 11.37 -9.04 5.05
CA ARG A 11 12.56 -9.89 5.18
C ARG A 11 13.20 -10.17 3.81
N ILE A 12 12.42 -10.14 2.73
CA ILE A 12 12.90 -10.24 1.34
C ILE A 12 13.60 -8.93 0.92
N TRP A 13 13.10 -7.77 1.36
CA TRP A 13 13.80 -6.48 1.22
C TRP A 13 15.21 -6.50 1.85
N ARG A 14 15.38 -7.17 3.01
CA ARG A 14 16.71 -7.37 3.63
C ARG A 14 17.64 -8.32 2.87
N LYS A 15 17.12 -9.29 2.10
CA LYS A 15 17.94 -10.28 1.37
C LYS A 15 18.54 -9.73 0.07
N TRP A 16 17.90 -8.76 -0.58
CA TRP A 16 18.44 -8.08 -1.76
C TRP A 16 19.54 -7.04 -1.45
N LEU A 17 19.73 -6.68 -0.18
CA LEU A 17 20.87 -5.91 0.33
C LEU A 17 22.01 -6.82 0.85
N GLY A 18 22.05 -8.07 0.41
CA GLY A 18 22.96 -9.13 0.90
C GLY A 18 24.42 -9.06 0.43
N LEU A 19 24.90 -7.94 -0.13
CA LEU A 19 26.32 -7.73 -0.46
C LEU A 19 26.84 -6.33 -0.13
N ALA A 20 26.27 -5.66 0.88
CA ALA A 20 26.83 -4.38 1.35
C ALA A 20 26.75 -4.27 2.87
N ALA A 21 27.48 -5.14 3.58
CA ALA A 21 27.69 -5.03 5.03
C ALA A 21 28.54 -3.80 5.45
N LEU A 22 28.84 -2.87 4.53
CA LEU A 22 29.70 -1.70 4.77
C LEU A 22 29.01 -0.34 4.54
N LEU A 23 27.70 -0.30 4.25
CA LEU A 23 26.95 0.96 4.07
C LEU A 23 25.66 1.01 4.91
N LEU A 24 25.75 0.61 6.18
CA LEU A 24 24.63 0.68 7.13
C LEU A 24 24.29 2.11 7.60
N THR A 25 25.00 3.14 7.12
CA THR A 25 24.84 4.54 7.55
C THR A 25 24.27 5.48 6.48
N LEU A 26 24.05 5.01 5.24
CA LEU A 26 23.50 5.84 4.15
C LEU A 26 22.01 5.65 3.91
N MET A 27 21.34 4.77 4.64
CA MET A 27 19.87 4.77 4.65
C MET A 27 19.42 5.90 5.58
N PRO A 28 18.71 6.92 5.07
CA PRO A 28 18.24 7.96 5.94
C PRO A 28 17.23 7.36 6.94
N THR A 29 17.40 7.71 8.21
CA THR A 29 16.75 7.10 9.39
C THR A 29 15.22 7.10 9.36
N TRP A 30 14.60 7.87 8.46
CA TRP A 30 13.15 7.93 8.27
C TRP A 30 12.56 6.69 7.58
N ALA A 31 13.37 5.80 7.00
CA ALA A 31 12.88 4.67 6.20
C ALA A 31 12.72 3.34 6.98
N GLN A 32 12.93 3.32 8.30
CA GLN A 32 12.84 2.11 9.13
C GLN A 32 11.99 2.35 10.37
N GLU A 33 10.69 2.55 10.19
CA GLU A 33 9.75 2.50 11.31
C GLU A 33 9.81 1.08 11.95
N PRO A 34 9.90 0.97 13.28
CA PRO A 34 10.01 -0.31 13.96
C PRO A 34 8.76 -1.17 13.75
N LEU A 35 8.87 -2.49 13.88
CA LEU A 35 7.69 -3.36 13.85
C LEU A 35 6.89 -3.22 15.14
N CYS A 36 5.56 -3.24 15.02
CA CYS A 36 4.68 -3.24 16.19
C CYS A 36 4.79 -4.56 16.98
N ASP A 37 4.67 -4.49 18.31
CA ASP A 37 4.60 -5.66 19.20
C ASP A 37 3.26 -6.38 19.00
N ASP A 38 3.29 -7.51 18.31
CA ASP A 38 2.13 -8.32 17.93
C ASP A 38 1.44 -8.99 19.15
N ARG A 39 2.13 -9.05 20.28
CA ARG A 39 1.56 -9.47 21.57
C ARG A 39 0.58 -8.45 22.15
N ARG A 40 0.60 -7.21 21.65
CA ARG A 40 -0.29 -6.13 22.10
C ARG A 40 -1.41 -5.89 21.10
N PRO A 41 -2.61 -5.48 21.56
CA PRO A 41 -3.69 -5.11 20.66
C PRO A 41 -3.29 -3.93 19.79
N TYR A 42 -3.71 -3.93 18.52
CA TYR A 42 -3.29 -2.93 17.54
C TYR A 42 -3.66 -1.51 17.95
N GLN A 43 -4.68 -1.32 18.77
CA GLN A 43 -5.10 -0.03 19.33
C GLN A 43 -3.99 0.63 20.17
N SER A 44 -3.02 -0.14 20.66
CA SER A 44 -1.85 0.37 21.40
C SER A 44 -0.64 0.70 20.51
N TRP A 45 -0.69 0.36 19.22
CA TRP A 45 0.43 0.55 18.30
C TRP A 45 0.65 2.02 17.95
N HIS A 46 1.90 2.47 17.95
CA HIS A 46 2.24 3.87 17.69
C HIS A 46 3.65 4.00 17.08
N ASN A 47 3.75 4.72 15.96
CA ASN A 47 4.97 4.92 15.18
C ASN A 47 5.68 3.59 14.88
N CYS A 48 4.90 2.64 14.35
CA CYS A 48 5.38 1.32 14.01
C CYS A 48 4.62 0.75 12.82
N ALA A 49 5.25 -0.19 12.11
CA ALA A 49 4.65 -0.94 11.02
C ALA A 49 4.05 -2.26 11.53
N GLY A 50 2.84 -2.58 11.10
CA GLY A 50 2.14 -3.79 11.51
C GLY A 50 1.14 -4.30 10.48
N SER A 51 0.57 -5.47 10.77
CA SER A 51 -0.53 -6.06 9.99
C SER A 51 -1.66 -6.44 10.93
N VAL A 52 -2.89 -6.03 10.58
CA VAL A 52 -4.07 -6.32 11.39
C VAL A 52 -5.28 -6.64 10.53
N VAL A 53 -6.16 -7.50 11.04
CA VAL A 53 -7.52 -7.64 10.53
C VAL A 53 -8.43 -6.79 11.42
N LEU A 54 -9.04 -5.77 10.84
CA LEU A 54 -9.95 -4.87 11.54
C LEU A 54 -11.29 -5.56 11.80
N SER A 55 -12.08 -5.02 12.73
CA SER A 55 -13.42 -5.53 13.05
C SER A 55 -14.37 -5.56 11.84
N SER A 56 -14.12 -4.73 10.82
CA SER A 56 -14.84 -4.75 9.54
C SER A 56 -14.52 -5.95 8.63
N GLY A 57 -13.55 -6.79 9.01
CA GLY A 57 -13.01 -7.88 8.18
C GLY A 57 -11.97 -7.42 7.15
N MET A 58 -11.70 -6.11 7.06
CA MET A 58 -10.65 -5.55 6.23
C MET A 58 -9.27 -5.87 6.81
N ARG A 59 -8.33 -6.32 5.98
CA ARG A 59 -6.92 -6.48 6.38
C ARG A 59 -6.15 -5.21 6.03
N TYR A 60 -5.43 -4.67 7.00
CA TYR A 60 -4.52 -3.54 6.80
C TYR A 60 -3.08 -3.95 7.10
N GLU A 61 -2.15 -3.48 6.27
CA GLU A 61 -0.71 -3.65 6.40
C GLU A 61 -0.03 -2.30 6.18
N GLY A 62 0.67 -1.77 7.18
CA GLY A 62 1.28 -0.46 7.04
C GLY A 62 1.62 0.19 8.36
N LEU A 63 1.78 1.50 8.31
CA LEU A 63 2.16 2.32 9.45
C LEU A 63 0.96 2.62 10.37
N PHE A 64 1.22 2.60 11.67
CA PHE A 64 0.25 2.91 12.70
C PHE A 64 0.72 4.08 13.55
N LYS A 65 -0.23 4.95 13.90
CA LYS A 65 -0.04 6.02 14.86
C LYS A 65 -1.23 6.06 15.79
N GLN A 66 -1.01 5.85 17.10
CA GLN A 66 -2.08 5.90 18.11
C GLN A 66 -3.22 4.91 17.82
N GLY A 67 -2.85 3.71 17.38
CA GLY A 67 -3.76 2.61 17.12
C GLY A 67 -4.54 2.70 15.81
N VAL A 68 -4.30 3.73 15.00
CA VAL A 68 -4.96 3.91 13.70
C VAL A 68 -3.97 3.87 12.53
N PRO A 69 -4.37 3.34 11.37
CA PRO A 69 -3.61 3.47 10.13
C PRO A 69 -3.20 4.92 9.85
N SER A 70 -1.90 5.17 9.68
CA SER A 70 -1.37 6.51 9.40
C SER A 70 0.00 6.40 8.74
N GLY A 71 0.15 7.00 7.56
CA GLY A 71 1.32 6.86 6.70
C GLY A 71 1.07 5.89 5.56
N LEU A 72 2.13 5.33 4.96
CA LEU A 72 1.99 4.39 3.85
C LEU A 72 1.45 3.03 4.32
N GLY A 73 0.53 2.46 3.53
CA GLY A 73 0.01 1.11 3.78
C GLY A 73 -0.80 0.53 2.63
N SER A 74 -1.32 -0.67 2.86
CA SER A 74 -2.28 -1.37 1.99
C SER A 74 -3.48 -1.85 2.81
N ALA A 75 -4.67 -1.62 2.28
CA ALA A 75 -5.93 -2.13 2.81
C ALA A 75 -6.56 -3.11 1.81
N LEU A 76 -6.78 -4.36 2.22
CA LEU A 76 -7.53 -5.36 1.47
C LEU A 76 -8.93 -5.48 2.06
N PHE A 77 -9.92 -5.14 1.24
CA PHE A 77 -11.33 -5.19 1.59
C PHE A 77 -11.92 -6.59 1.40
N THR A 78 -13.01 -6.87 2.10
CA THR A 78 -13.74 -8.14 2.03
C THR A 78 -14.35 -8.41 0.66
N ASN A 79 -14.69 -7.36 -0.09
CA ASN A 79 -15.16 -7.44 -1.48
C ASN A 79 -14.02 -7.67 -2.50
N GLY A 80 -12.78 -7.87 -2.05
CA GLY A 80 -11.63 -8.22 -2.89
C GLY A 80 -10.90 -7.04 -3.51
N PHE A 81 -11.37 -5.80 -3.29
CA PHE A 81 -10.61 -4.62 -3.66
C PHE A 81 -9.40 -4.45 -2.74
N ARG A 82 -8.34 -3.81 -3.24
CA ARG A 82 -7.17 -3.44 -2.47
C ARG A 82 -6.82 -1.99 -2.74
N TYR A 83 -6.68 -1.21 -1.68
CA TYR A 83 -6.08 0.12 -1.74
C TYR A 83 -4.61 0.05 -1.32
N ILE A 84 -3.74 0.77 -1.99
CA ILE A 84 -2.32 0.94 -1.63
C ILE A 84 -2.01 2.44 -1.73
N GLY A 85 -1.56 3.05 -0.65
CA GLY A 85 -1.34 4.50 -0.63
C GLY A 85 -1.11 5.06 0.76
N GLU A 86 -1.31 6.37 0.88
CA GLU A 86 -1.20 7.08 2.15
C GLU A 86 -2.49 6.97 2.97
N PHE A 87 -2.32 6.93 4.28
CA PHE A 87 -3.40 6.89 5.26
C PHE A 87 -3.22 8.04 6.26
N GLN A 88 -4.32 8.64 6.68
CA GLN A 88 -4.35 9.62 7.75
C GLN A 88 -5.57 9.38 8.62
N ASN A 89 -5.36 9.20 9.93
CA ASN A 89 -6.43 8.96 10.90
C ASN A 89 -7.38 7.80 10.51
N GLY A 90 -6.81 6.71 9.99
CA GLY A 90 -7.57 5.53 9.56
C GLY A 90 -8.26 5.64 8.20
N GLN A 91 -8.14 6.78 7.51
CA GLN A 91 -8.76 7.01 6.21
C GLN A 91 -7.70 7.08 5.10
N TYR A 92 -8.09 6.73 3.87
CA TYR A 92 -7.27 6.96 2.69
C TYR A 92 -6.98 8.46 2.54
N HIS A 93 -5.72 8.79 2.27
CA HIS A 93 -5.26 10.16 2.12
C HIS A 93 -4.25 10.26 0.99
N GLY A 94 -3.94 11.49 0.55
CA GLY A 94 -2.82 11.76 -0.35
C GLY A 94 -2.86 10.94 -1.65
N THR A 95 -1.72 10.34 -1.99
CA THR A 95 -1.57 9.53 -3.20
C THR A 95 -1.83 8.05 -2.91
N GLY A 96 -2.64 7.40 -3.75
CA GLY A 96 -2.85 5.96 -3.68
C GLY A 96 -3.48 5.39 -4.94
N ALA A 97 -3.57 4.06 -4.98
CA ALA A 97 -4.17 3.28 -6.06
C ALA A 97 -5.17 2.27 -5.49
N LEU A 98 -6.36 2.22 -6.07
CA LEU A 98 -7.37 1.19 -5.81
C LEU A 98 -7.32 0.15 -6.95
N VAL A 99 -7.07 -1.11 -6.62
CA VAL A 99 -7.03 -2.21 -7.56
C VAL A 99 -8.09 -3.26 -7.20
N ASP A 100 -8.81 -3.77 -8.19
CA ASP A 100 -9.69 -4.92 -8.02
C ASP A 100 -8.92 -6.23 -8.26
N ARG A 101 -9.41 -7.33 -7.66
CA ARG A 101 -8.85 -8.69 -7.87
C ARG A 101 -9.23 -9.29 -9.23
N SER A 102 -10.26 -8.75 -9.87
CA SER A 102 -10.88 -9.34 -11.06
C SER A 102 -9.98 -9.26 -12.30
N PHE A 103 -8.99 -8.35 -12.36
CA PHE A 103 -8.08 -8.20 -13.51
C PHE A 103 -8.81 -8.22 -14.86
N ASN A 104 -10.05 -7.76 -14.91
CA ASN A 104 -10.96 -7.93 -16.05
C ASN A 104 -10.94 -6.73 -17.01
N SER A 105 -9.93 -5.86 -16.93
CA SER A 105 -9.80 -4.73 -17.84
C SER A 105 -9.65 -5.22 -19.29
N PRO A 106 -10.38 -4.66 -20.27
CA PRO A 106 -10.16 -4.97 -21.69
C PRO A 106 -8.78 -4.49 -22.18
N ASN A 107 -8.11 -3.60 -21.44
CA ASN A 107 -6.77 -3.12 -21.74
C ASN A 107 -5.72 -4.08 -21.15
N GLU A 108 -4.93 -4.71 -22.01
CA GLU A 108 -3.88 -5.66 -21.60
C GLU A 108 -2.82 -5.03 -20.67
N ARG A 109 -2.38 -3.80 -20.95
CA ARG A 109 -1.41 -3.10 -20.09
C ARG A 109 -1.98 -2.86 -18.70
N ALA A 110 -3.25 -2.48 -18.62
CA ALA A 110 -3.92 -2.29 -17.33
C ALA A 110 -4.07 -3.61 -16.55
N ARG A 111 -4.37 -4.72 -17.23
CA ARG A 111 -4.40 -6.06 -16.58
C ARG A 111 -3.03 -6.48 -16.06
N ALA A 112 -1.99 -6.34 -16.89
CA ALA A 112 -0.62 -6.68 -16.50
C ALA A 112 -0.17 -5.84 -15.29
N TYR A 113 -0.42 -4.53 -15.35
CA TYR A 113 -0.16 -3.60 -14.25
C TYR A 113 -0.90 -3.98 -12.96
N GLY A 114 -2.21 -4.27 -13.05
CA GLY A 114 -3.01 -4.69 -11.90
C GLY A 114 -2.49 -5.99 -11.27
N LYS A 115 -2.08 -6.97 -12.08
CA LYS A 115 -1.48 -8.23 -11.60
C LYS A 115 -0.15 -7.99 -10.89
N GLU A 116 0.72 -7.15 -11.46
CA GLU A 116 2.02 -6.82 -10.85
C GLU A 116 1.81 -6.13 -9.50
N LEU A 117 0.99 -5.08 -9.44
CA LEU A 117 0.65 -4.39 -8.18
C LEU A 117 0.04 -5.32 -7.14
N TRP A 118 -0.84 -6.23 -7.55
CA TRP A 118 -1.45 -7.20 -6.64
C TRP A 118 -0.41 -8.19 -6.08
N SER A 119 0.51 -8.66 -6.92
CA SER A 119 1.55 -9.61 -6.52
C SER A 119 2.63 -8.99 -5.64
N GLU A 120 3.00 -7.74 -5.91
CA GLU A 120 4.08 -7.04 -5.21
C GLU A 120 3.58 -6.20 -4.00
N ASN A 121 2.26 -6.00 -3.85
CA ASN A 121 1.63 -5.26 -2.75
C ASN A 121 2.29 -3.88 -2.53
N CYS A 122 2.68 -3.54 -1.29
CA CYS A 122 3.40 -2.31 -0.97
C CYS A 122 4.74 -2.17 -1.70
N ALA A 123 5.43 -3.29 -2.01
CA ALA A 123 6.71 -3.25 -2.70
C ALA A 123 6.54 -2.76 -4.15
N GLY A 124 5.47 -3.17 -4.83
CA GLY A 124 5.19 -2.74 -6.20
C GLY A 124 4.83 -1.26 -6.27
N PHE A 125 4.04 -0.77 -5.32
CA PHE A 125 3.78 0.66 -5.21
C PHE A 125 5.05 1.46 -4.92
N ALA A 126 5.92 0.98 -4.01
CA ALA A 126 7.20 1.63 -3.73
C ALA A 126 8.12 1.67 -4.96
N LYS A 127 8.19 0.57 -5.71
CA LYS A 127 8.94 0.47 -6.98
C LYS A 127 8.45 1.51 -7.98
N LEU A 128 7.14 1.61 -8.18
CA LEU A 128 6.52 2.62 -9.05
C LEU A 128 6.76 4.05 -8.57
N HIS A 129 6.57 4.30 -7.28
CA HIS A 129 6.74 5.62 -6.67
C HIS A 129 8.19 6.11 -6.82
N ASN A 130 9.16 5.21 -6.65
CA ASN A 130 10.58 5.52 -6.76
C ASN A 130 11.06 5.59 -8.21
N SER A 131 10.39 4.92 -9.14
CA SER A 131 10.69 4.99 -10.58
C SER A 131 10.03 6.19 -11.29
N THR A 132 9.25 7.01 -10.58
CA THR A 132 8.54 8.17 -11.13
C THR A 132 8.89 9.45 -10.39
N THR A 133 9.07 10.55 -11.13
CA THR A 133 9.34 11.85 -10.51
C THR A 133 8.10 12.38 -9.78
N PRO A 134 8.26 13.26 -8.77
CA PRO A 134 7.12 13.88 -8.10
C PRO A 134 6.12 14.55 -9.08
N ALA A 135 6.63 15.22 -10.11
CA ALA A 135 5.79 15.85 -11.14
C ALA A 135 5.02 14.83 -11.99
N GLN A 136 5.64 13.69 -12.33
CA GLN A 136 4.97 12.61 -13.05
C GLN A 136 3.85 12.00 -12.21
N ARG A 137 4.10 11.74 -10.92
CA ARG A 137 3.10 11.22 -9.98
C ARG A 137 1.92 12.19 -9.83
N GLU A 138 2.19 13.48 -9.68
CA GLU A 138 1.15 14.50 -9.58
C GLU A 138 0.31 14.60 -10.86
N HIS A 139 0.95 14.55 -12.03
CA HIS A 139 0.25 14.53 -13.32
C HIS A 139 -0.69 13.31 -13.43
N MET A 140 -0.19 12.10 -13.11
CA MET A 140 -1.00 10.88 -13.10
C MET A 140 -2.20 11.00 -12.14
N ALA A 141 -1.99 11.53 -10.93
CA ALA A 141 -3.05 11.72 -9.95
C ALA A 141 -4.10 12.76 -10.38
N ARG A 142 -3.70 13.80 -11.12
CA ARG A 142 -4.65 14.77 -11.71
C ARG A 142 -5.47 14.13 -12.84
N THR A 143 -4.83 13.38 -13.73
CA THR A 143 -5.52 12.70 -14.84
C THR A 143 -6.56 11.71 -14.32
N LEU A 144 -6.21 10.90 -13.31
CA LEU A 144 -7.15 9.95 -12.69
C LEU A 144 -8.36 10.66 -12.05
N ARG A 145 -8.15 11.77 -11.35
CA ARG A 145 -9.24 12.59 -10.80
C ARG A 145 -10.16 13.15 -11.88
N GLY A 146 -9.60 13.55 -13.03
CA GLY A 146 -10.39 13.98 -14.19
C GLY A 146 -11.34 12.87 -14.65
N TYR A 147 -10.82 11.65 -14.86
CA TYR A 147 -11.67 10.51 -15.25
C TYR A 147 -12.74 10.18 -14.21
N GLU A 148 -12.43 10.28 -12.92
CA GLU A 148 -13.42 10.08 -11.86
C GLU A 148 -14.54 11.12 -11.92
N GLN A 149 -14.21 12.39 -12.15
CA GLN A 149 -15.19 13.46 -12.32
C GLN A 149 -16.06 13.25 -13.56
N ASP A 150 -15.44 12.92 -14.70
CA ASP A 150 -16.16 12.61 -15.94
C ASP A 150 -17.15 11.47 -15.74
N PHE A 151 -16.72 10.40 -15.07
CA PHE A 151 -17.58 9.27 -14.74
C PHE A 151 -18.77 9.68 -13.85
N LYS A 152 -18.55 10.50 -12.81
CA LYS A 152 -19.63 11.01 -11.95
C LYS A 152 -20.65 11.84 -12.73
N ILE A 153 -20.19 12.69 -13.65
CA ILE A 153 -21.06 13.50 -14.51
C ILE A 153 -21.91 12.59 -15.41
N LEU A 154 -21.29 11.61 -16.07
CA LEU A 154 -21.99 10.66 -16.94
C LEU A 154 -23.05 9.85 -16.19
N MET A 155 -22.75 9.46 -14.94
CA MET A 155 -23.69 8.70 -14.11
C MET A 155 -24.83 9.55 -13.55
N ALA A 156 -24.63 10.87 -13.41
CA ALA A 156 -25.66 11.80 -12.95
C ALA A 156 -26.64 12.24 -14.07
N GLN A 157 -26.36 11.90 -15.32
CA GLN A 157 -27.23 12.19 -16.48
C GLN A 157 -28.24 11.07 -16.78
N LYS A 158 -28.27 10.00 -15.97
CA LYS A 158 -29.28 8.93 -16.00
C LYS A 158 -30.34 9.14 -14.94
#